data_AF-A0A0M2LPF5-F1
#
_entry.id   AF-A0A0M2LPF5-F1
#
_cell.length_a   1.000
_cell.length_b   1.000
_cell.length_c   1.000
_cell.angle_alpha   90.00
_cell.angle_beta   90.00
_cell.angle_gamma   90.00
#
_symmetry.space_group_name_H-M   'P 1'
#
loop_
_entity.id
_entity.type
_entity.pdbx_description
1 polymer ?
#
loop_
_entity_poly.entity_id
_entity_poly.type
_entity_poly.pdbx_seq_one_letter_code
_entity_poly.pdbx_strand_id
1 'polypeptide(L)'
;MTDTPPDHLSIDPSSPYFDQPTLERGIGIRFKGVERKDVEEYSISEGWIRVALGKKVDRHGRPLTIKLSGPVEAYFQTGGDTVADEGDDAQA
;
A
#
# COMPACT_ATOMS: atom_id res chain seq x y z
N MET A 1 13.11 15.96 -2.50
CA MET A 1 12.75 14.65 -1.93
C MET A 1 11.60 14.89 -0.99
N THR A 2 10.37 14.81 -1.48
CA THR A 2 9.20 15.10 -0.67
C THR A 2 8.88 13.82 0.11
N ASP A 3 8.90 13.90 1.44
CA ASP A 3 8.53 12.79 2.34
C ASP A 3 7.01 12.55 2.41
N THR A 4 6.29 12.95 1.37
CA THR A 4 4.83 12.84 1.28
C THR A 4 4.47 11.92 0.12
N PRO A 5 3.69 10.86 0.36
CA PRO A 5 3.26 9.96 -0.70
C PRO A 5 2.37 10.68 -1.72
N PRO A 6 2.27 10.17 -2.96
CA PRO A 6 1.39 10.75 -3.98
C PRO A 6 -0.06 10.77 -3.54
N ASP A 7 -0.83 11.72 -4.08
CA ASP A 7 -2.27 11.84 -3.83
C ASP A 7 -3.07 10.64 -4.33
N HIS A 8 -2.62 10.03 -5.43
CA HIS A 8 -3.21 8.85 -6.04
C HIS A 8 -2.10 7.86 -6.41
N LEU A 9 -2.23 6.62 -5.95
CA LEU A 9 -1.33 5.54 -6.29
C LEU A 9 -2.10 4.22 -6.44
N SER A 10 -1.64 3.38 -7.37
CA SER A 10 -2.13 2.02 -7.58
C SER A 10 -0.97 1.02 -7.56
N ILE A 11 -1.24 -0.19 -7.08
CA ILE A 11 -0.29 -1.31 -7.14
C ILE A 11 -0.42 -2.14 -8.43
N ASP A 12 -1.48 -1.93 -9.22
CA ASP A 12 -1.68 -2.63 -10.49
C ASP A 12 -0.85 -1.98 -11.60
N PRO A 13 0.12 -2.68 -12.21
CA PRO A 13 0.95 -2.16 -13.30
C PRO A 13 0.17 -1.70 -14.55
N SER A 14 -1.08 -2.14 -14.70
CA SER A 14 -1.96 -1.72 -15.79
C SER A 14 -2.69 -0.40 -15.52
N SER A 15 -2.60 0.15 -14.31
CA SER A 15 -3.16 1.45 -13.95
C SER A 15 -2.23 2.60 -14.39
N PRO A 16 -2.79 3.74 -14.86
CA PRO A 16 -1.98 4.94 -15.13
C PRO A 16 -1.36 5.56 -13.88
N TYR A 17 -1.81 5.15 -12.68
CA TYR A 17 -1.31 5.62 -11.39
C TYR A 17 -0.36 4.63 -10.73
N PHE A 18 0.21 3.69 -11.50
CA PHE A 18 1.24 2.79 -11.02
C PHE A 18 2.61 3.50 -10.98
N ASP A 19 3.25 3.46 -9.82
CA ASP A 19 4.60 4.03 -9.63
C ASP A 19 5.46 3.11 -8.74
N GLN A 20 6.27 2.29 -9.39
CA GLN A 20 7.11 1.28 -8.73
C GLN A 20 8.09 1.87 -7.70
N PRO A 21 8.90 2.91 -8.01
CA PRO A 21 9.79 3.54 -7.04
C PRO A 21 9.11 3.97 -5.73
N THR A 22 7.89 4.48 -5.85
CA THR A 22 7.08 4.91 -4.69
C THR A 22 6.57 3.72 -3.88
N LEU A 23 6.18 2.63 -4.54
CA LEU A 23 5.75 1.39 -3.89
C LEU A 23 6.92 0.69 -3.17
N GLU A 24 8.11 0.69 -3.77
CA GLU A 24 9.32 0.10 -3.18
C GLU A 24 9.75 0.79 -1.88
N ARG A 25 9.46 2.09 -1.74
CA ARG A 25 9.69 2.83 -0.50
C ARG A 25 8.80 2.35 0.67
N GLY A 26 7.71 1.66 0.37
CA GLY A 26 6.73 1.19 1.34
C GLY A 26 5.72 2.29 1.70
N ILE A 27 4.44 1.99 1.49
CA ILE A 27 3.33 2.91 1.80
C ILE A 27 2.33 2.23 2.74
N GLY A 28 1.96 2.96 3.79
CA GLY A 28 0.86 2.63 4.68
C GLY A 28 -0.35 3.51 4.39
N ILE A 29 -1.54 2.90 4.43
CA ILE A 29 -2.81 3.60 4.24
C ILE A 29 -3.66 3.47 5.50
N ARG A 30 -4.19 4.60 5.98
CA ARG A 30 -5.19 4.66 7.03
C ARG A 30 -6.51 5.16 6.44
N PHE A 31 -7.55 4.37 6.58
CA PHE A 31 -8.88 4.68 6.07
C PHE A 31 -9.89 4.71 7.20
N LYS A 32 -10.60 5.83 7.36
CA LYS A 32 -11.54 6.05 8.49
C LYS A 32 -10.88 5.77 9.85
N GLY A 33 -9.62 6.16 10.01
CA GLY A 33 -8.85 5.97 11.25
C GLY A 33 -8.28 4.56 11.44
N VAL A 34 -8.53 3.61 10.53
CA VAL A 34 -8.05 2.22 10.61
C VAL A 34 -6.95 1.98 9.59
N GLU A 35 -5.81 1.44 10.03
CA GLU A 35 -4.74 1.01 9.13
C GLU A 35 -5.21 -0.17 8.26
N ARG A 36 -5.00 -0.05 6.95
CA ARG A 36 -5.36 -1.05 5.96
C ARG A 36 -4.12 -1.49 5.19
N LYS A 37 -3.99 -2.81 5.01
CA LYS A 37 -2.91 -3.46 4.24
C LYS A 37 -3.42 -4.17 2.99
N ASP A 38 -4.74 -4.22 2.83
CA ASP A 38 -5.47 -4.82 1.72
C ASP A 38 -5.83 -3.80 0.63
N VAL A 39 -5.17 -2.65 0.62
CA VAL A 39 -5.42 -1.54 -0.32
C VAL A 39 -4.65 -1.79 -1.61
N GLU A 40 -5.38 -1.79 -2.71
CA GLU A 40 -4.85 -1.97 -4.07
C GLU A 40 -4.64 -0.62 -4.77
N GLU A 41 -5.46 0.37 -4.44
CA GLU A 41 -5.41 1.71 -5.01
C GLU A 41 -6.07 2.72 -4.06
N TYR A 42 -5.61 3.96 -4.04
CA TYR A 42 -6.23 5.03 -3.26
C TYR A 42 -6.21 6.36 -4.00
N SER A 43 -7.14 7.25 -3.64
CA SER A 43 -7.10 8.67 -3.96
C SER A 43 -7.44 9.48 -2.71
N ILE A 44 -6.51 10.33 -2.28
CA ILE A 44 -6.65 11.18 -1.09
C ILE A 44 -7.57 12.36 -1.40
N SER A 45 -7.35 13.05 -2.52
CA SER A 45 -8.17 14.17 -2.97
C SER A 45 -9.63 13.80 -3.21
N GLU A 46 -9.89 12.64 -3.84
CA GLU A 46 -11.26 12.15 -4.06
C GLU A 46 -11.82 11.38 -2.85
N GLY A 47 -11.00 11.04 -1.86
CA GLY A 47 -11.41 10.42 -0.61
C GLY A 47 -11.95 9.00 -0.77
N TRP A 48 -11.19 8.11 -1.43
CA TRP A 48 -11.56 6.70 -1.53
C TRP A 48 -10.37 5.75 -1.61
N ILE A 49 -10.63 4.49 -1.29
CA ILE A 49 -9.70 3.37 -1.47
C ILE A 49 -10.38 2.24 -2.25
N ARG A 50 -9.60 1.48 -3.02
CA ARG A 50 -9.97 0.16 -3.52
C ARG A 50 -9.25 -0.88 -2.70
N VAL A 51 -10.01 -1.83 -2.20
CA VAL A 51 -9.49 -2.94 -1.40
C VAL A 51 -9.81 -4.27 -2.04
N ALA A 52 -8.91 -5.23 -1.92
CA ALA A 52 -9.14 -6.60 -2.34
C ALA A 52 -10.21 -7.27 -1.44
N LEU A 53 -11.19 -7.92 -2.05
CA LEU A 53 -12.24 -8.64 -1.35
C LEU A 53 -11.76 -10.02 -0.93
N GLY A 54 -10.86 -10.04 0.05
CA GLY A 54 -10.23 -11.27 0.55
C GLY A 54 -9.50 -12.03 -0.55
N LYS A 55 -9.70 -13.36 -0.61
CA LYS A 55 -9.04 -14.25 -1.60
C LYS A 55 -9.81 -14.41 -2.91
N LYS A 56 -10.79 -13.55 -3.18
CA LYS A 56 -11.61 -13.67 -4.40
C LYS A 56 -10.88 -13.03 -5.57
N VAL A 57 -10.88 -13.72 -6.70
CA VAL A 57 -10.28 -13.25 -7.96
C VAL A 57 -11.33 -13.21 -9.06
N ASP A 58 -11.10 -12.35 -10.06
CA ASP A 58 -11.87 -12.27 -11.28
C ASP A 58 -11.53 -13.43 -12.25
N ARG A 59 -12.15 -13.44 -13.43
CA ARG A 59 -11.90 -14.47 -14.46
C ARG A 59 -10.48 -14.45 -15.03
N HIS A 60 -9.73 -13.37 -14.84
CA HIS A 60 -8.35 -13.22 -15.30
C HIS A 60 -7.34 -13.42 -14.17
N GLY A 61 -7.79 -13.86 -12.98
CA GLY A 61 -6.93 -14.08 -11.82
C GLY A 61 -6.55 -12.82 -11.05
N ARG A 62 -7.14 -11.66 -11.35
CA ARG A 62 -6.90 -10.41 -10.61
C ARG A 62 -7.75 -10.37 -9.35
N PRO A 63 -7.28 -9.79 -8.24
CA PRO A 63 -8.09 -9.61 -7.05
C PRO A 63 -9.41 -8.90 -7.37
N LEU A 64 -10.52 -9.42 -6.87
CA LEU A 64 -11.79 -8.73 -6.98
C LEU A 64 -11.78 -7.58 -5.98
N THR A 65 -11.81 -6.34 -6.46
CA THR A 65 -11.73 -5.17 -5.59
C THR A 65 -13.08 -4.49 -5.36
N ILE A 66 -13.23 -3.83 -4.21
CA ILE A 66 -14.37 -2.96 -3.92
C ILE A 66 -13.87 -1.55 -3.61
N LYS A 67 -14.61 -0.54 -4.08
CA LYS A 67 -14.33 0.86 -3.77
C LYS A 67 -15.05 1.26 -2.48
N LEU A 68 -14.30 1.80 -1.53
CA LEU A 68 -14.80 2.34 -0.27
C LEU A 68 -14.51 3.84 -0.22
N SER A 69 -15.54 4.65 0.00
CA SER A 69 -15.40 6.11 0.13
C SER A 69 -15.31 6.54 1.60
N GLY A 70 -14.46 7.51 1.88
CA GLY A 70 -14.20 8.06 3.21
C GLY A 70 -12.83 8.73 3.33
N PRO A 71 -12.52 9.30 4.50
CA PRO A 71 -11.22 9.92 4.75
C PRO A 71 -10.07 8.92 4.58
N VAL A 72 -9.09 9.31 3.78
CA VAL A 72 -7.88 8.54 3.43
C VAL A 72 -6.66 9.34 3.88
N GLU A 73 -5.75 8.67 4.58
CA GLU A 73 -4.45 9.19 4.95
C GLU A 73 -3.38 8.22 4.46
N ALA A 74 -2.41 8.71 3.67
CA ALA A 74 -1.27 7.91 3.21
C ALA A 74 0.02 8.42 3.88
N TYR A 75 0.91 7.49 4.22
CA TYR A 75 2.23 7.81 4.78
C TYR A 75 3.27 6.81 4.27
N PHE A 76 4.53 7.27 4.18
CA PHE A 76 5.64 6.36 3.89
C PHE A 76 6.01 5.55 5.12
N GLN A 77 6.28 4.27 4.93
CA GLN A 77 6.76 3.36 5.95
C GLN A 77 8.29 3.50 6.08
N THR A 78 8.80 4.70 6.34
CA THR A 78 10.21 4.87 6.70
C THR A 78 10.34 4.69 8.22
N GLY A 79 10.84 3.52 8.63
CA GLY A 79 11.37 3.28 9.99
C GLY A 79 10.59 2.30 10.87
N GLY A 80 10.45 1.04 10.47
CA GLY A 80 9.79 0.05 11.32
C GLY A 80 10.13 -1.43 11.14
N ASP A 81 11.08 -1.81 10.29
CA ASP A 81 11.61 -3.18 10.27
C ASP A 81 13.04 -3.22 9.69
N THR A 82 13.92 -2.41 10.27
CA THR A 82 15.30 -2.87 10.41
C THR A 82 15.26 -3.90 11.52
N VAL A 83 14.92 -5.15 11.18
CA VAL A 83 15.55 -6.26 11.89
C VAL A 83 17.04 -6.07 11.65
N ALA A 84 17.71 -5.47 12.63
CA ALA A 84 19.11 -5.66 12.82
C ALA A 84 19.29 -7.17 13.05
N ASP A 85 19.45 -7.92 11.97
CA ASP A 85 20.12 -9.22 12.00
C ASP A 85 21.60 -8.89 12.20
N GLU A 86 21.94 -8.44 13.42
CA GLU A 86 23.30 -8.57 13.94
C GLU A 86 23.55 -10.08 14.00
N GLY A 87 24.34 -10.56 13.05
CA GLY A 87 24.79 -11.94 13.03
C GLY A 87 25.46 -12.30 14.34
N ASP A 88 24.96 -13.36 14.98
CA ASP A 88 25.73 -14.13 15.96
C ASP A 88 26.47 -15.23 15.20
N ASP A 89 27.61 -14.86 14.61
CA ASP A 89 28.66 -15.81 14.23
C ASP A 89 29.37 -16.23 15.53
N ALA A 90 28.93 -17.34 16.13
CA ALA A 90 29.66 -17.97 17.23
C ALA A 90 29.41 -19.49 17.35
N GLN A 91 30.40 -20.24 16.85
CA GLN A 91 30.92 -21.52 17.38
C GLN A 91 30.13 -22.83 17.13
N ALA A 92 30.71 -23.70 16.28
CA ALA A 92 31.21 -25.04 16.67
C ALA A 92 32.08 -25.64 15.55
#